data_AF-A0A2C5XTG6-F1
#
_entry.id   AF-A0A2C5XTG6-F1
#
_cell.length_a   1.000
_cell.length_b   1.000
_cell.length_c   1.000
_cell.angle_alpha   90.00
_cell.angle_beta   90.00
_cell.angle_gamma   90.00
#
_symmetry.space_group_name_H-M   'P 1'
#
loop_
_entity.id
_entity.type
_entity.pdbx_description
1 polymer ?
#
loop_
_entity_poly.entity_id
_entity_poly.type
_entity_poly.pdbx_seq_one_letter_code
_entity_poly.pdbx_strand_id
1 'polypeptide(L)'
;MMTDAELDRDWKPNGRRPQSTVARSFSDELMDIFRIDNSLTDLDQKVDQRRQNVGKNNQELADIEARIREMEDRLRRSQQQNRASLQSLPVSTPQKRADAQPQAPAPRDPAVCHRHPAPARVSASIPFLSPS
;
A
#
# COMPACT_ATOMS: atom_id res chain seq x y z
N MET A 1 59.79 -39.58 2.60
CA MET A 1 58.69 -39.30 1.66
C MET A 1 57.90 -38.15 2.25
N MET A 2 57.80 -37.00 1.58
CA MET A 2 56.91 -35.91 2.02
C MET A 2 55.46 -36.32 1.74
N THR A 3 54.54 -35.99 2.64
CA THR A 3 53.12 -36.29 2.44
C THR A 3 52.48 -35.28 1.48
N ASP A 4 51.50 -35.73 0.71
CA ASP A 4 50.74 -34.92 -0.25
C ASP A 4 50.18 -33.64 0.40
N ALA A 5 49.68 -33.76 1.64
CA ALA A 5 49.16 -32.64 2.43
C ALA A 5 50.24 -31.61 2.85
N GLU A 6 51.51 -32.01 2.96
CA GLU A 6 52.62 -31.07 3.20
C GLU A 6 53.00 -30.33 1.91
N LEU A 7 52.94 -31.01 0.77
CA LEU A 7 53.22 -30.42 -0.55
C LEU A 7 52.24 -29.30 -0.93
N ASP A 8 50.97 -29.46 -0.57
CA ASP A 8 49.91 -28.49 -0.85
C ASP A 8 49.99 -27.23 0.02
N ARG A 9 50.43 -27.34 1.28
CA ARG A 9 50.51 -26.21 2.22
C ARG A 9 51.58 -25.19 1.82
N ASP A 10 52.71 -25.66 1.32
CA ASP A 10 53.83 -24.82 0.89
C ASP A 10 53.75 -24.43 -0.59
N TRP A 11 52.63 -24.74 -1.25
CA TRP A 11 52.43 -24.41 -2.64
C TRP A 11 52.37 -22.89 -2.83
N LYS A 12 53.39 -22.35 -3.49
CA LYS A 12 53.42 -20.98 -3.99
C LYS A 12 53.20 -21.01 -5.50
N PRO A 13 52.39 -20.10 -6.07
CA PRO A 13 52.18 -19.97 -7.51
C PRO A 13 53.47 -19.48 -8.18
N ASN A 14 54.41 -20.40 -8.36
CA ASN A 14 55.61 -20.25 -9.13
C ASN A 14 55.22 -20.77 -10.51
N GLY A 15 55.44 -20.02 -11.60
CA GLY A 15 54.89 -20.26 -12.95
C GLY A 15 55.17 -21.62 -13.64
N ARG A 16 55.60 -22.63 -12.89
CA ARG A 16 55.77 -24.04 -13.27
C ARG A 16 54.48 -24.86 -13.25
N ARG A 17 53.46 -24.49 -12.45
CA ARG A 17 52.17 -25.20 -12.44
C ARG A 17 51.15 -24.39 -13.27
N PRO A 18 50.69 -24.89 -14.44
CA PRO A 18 49.69 -24.19 -15.22
C PRO A 18 48.41 -24.04 -14.40
N GLN A 19 47.91 -22.81 -14.29
CA GLN A 19 46.60 -22.52 -13.71
C GLN A 19 45.54 -23.01 -14.69
N SER A 20 44.66 -23.92 -14.26
CA SER A 20 43.61 -24.43 -15.14
C SER A 20 42.54 -23.36 -15.38
N THR A 21 42.18 -23.15 -16.64
CA THR A 21 41.10 -22.22 -17.02
C THR A 21 39.76 -22.63 -16.40
N VAL A 22 39.51 -23.94 -16.30
CA VAL A 22 38.29 -24.50 -15.69
C VAL A 22 38.21 -24.22 -14.19
N ALA A 23 39.33 -24.26 -13.44
CA ALA A 23 39.29 -23.92 -12.03
C ALA A 23 39.07 -22.42 -11.80
N ARG A 24 39.56 -21.56 -12.70
CA ARG A 24 39.25 -20.12 -12.66
C ARG A 24 37.75 -19.88 -12.90
N SER A 25 37.18 -20.44 -13.98
CA SER A 25 35.74 -20.28 -14.25
C SER A 25 34.88 -20.84 -13.14
N PHE A 26 35.28 -21.98 -12.55
CA PHE A 26 34.56 -22.57 -11.41
C PHE A 26 34.69 -21.72 -10.14
N SER A 27 35.86 -21.15 -9.87
CA SER A 27 36.03 -20.24 -8.73
C SER A 27 35.21 -18.97 -8.90
N ASP A 28 35.18 -18.40 -10.11
CA ASP A 28 34.37 -17.23 -10.43
C ASP A 28 32.87 -17.52 -10.24
N GLU A 29 32.40 -18.70 -10.66
CA GLU A 29 31.01 -19.15 -10.47
C GLU A 29 30.67 -19.34 -8.97
N LEU A 30 31.61 -19.86 -8.17
CA LEU A 30 31.40 -19.94 -6.72
C LEU A 30 31.37 -18.56 -6.07
N MET A 31 32.25 -17.64 -6.50
CA MET A 31 32.23 -16.25 -6.02
C MET A 31 30.89 -15.57 -6.35
N ASP A 32 30.30 -15.84 -7.51
CA ASP A 32 28.99 -15.33 -7.92
C ASP A 32 27.83 -16.00 -7.15
N ILE A 33 27.81 -17.34 -7.05
CA ILE A 33 26.78 -18.11 -6.31
C ILE A 33 26.72 -17.66 -4.85
N PHE A 34 27.88 -17.56 -4.20
CA PHE A 34 27.97 -17.14 -2.80
C PHE A 34 28.03 -15.62 -2.64
N ARG A 35 28.03 -14.87 -3.76
CA ARG A 35 28.06 -13.40 -3.81
C ARG A 35 29.08 -12.78 -2.86
N ILE A 36 30.25 -13.42 -2.76
CA ILE A 36 31.20 -13.27 -1.65
C ILE A 36 31.73 -11.84 -1.55
N ASP A 37 31.86 -11.13 -2.67
CA ASP A 37 32.63 -9.89 -2.66
C ASP A 37 31.81 -8.62 -2.39
N ASN A 38 30.49 -8.58 -2.60
CA ASN A 38 29.76 -7.30 -2.50
C ASN A 38 28.26 -7.37 -2.15
N SER A 39 27.57 -8.51 -2.30
CA SER A 39 26.09 -8.49 -2.25
C SER A 39 25.53 -8.64 -0.83
N LEU A 40 26.24 -9.28 0.09
CA LEU A 40 25.67 -9.58 1.41
C LEU A 40 25.52 -8.30 2.24
N THR A 41 26.56 -7.45 2.26
CA THR A 41 26.53 -6.17 2.97
C THR A 41 25.54 -5.19 2.37
N ASP A 42 25.42 -5.12 1.03
CA ASP A 42 24.39 -4.30 0.37
C ASP A 42 22.97 -4.82 0.66
N LEU A 43 22.78 -6.14 0.70
CA LEU A 43 21.49 -6.73 1.07
C LEU A 43 21.12 -6.42 2.53
N ASP A 44 22.08 -6.49 3.44
CA ASP A 44 21.89 -6.14 4.85
C ASP A 44 21.49 -4.67 5.03
N GLN A 45 22.23 -3.76 4.37
CA GLN A 45 21.88 -2.33 4.37
C GLN A 45 20.48 -2.06 3.80
N LYS A 46 20.10 -2.74 2.71
CA LYS A 46 18.75 -2.63 2.12
C LYS A 46 17.67 -3.15 3.07
N VAL A 47 17.94 -4.25 3.77
CA VAL A 47 17.02 -4.80 4.76
C VAL A 47 16.83 -3.80 5.91
N ASP A 48 17.92 -3.25 6.45
CA ASP A 48 17.84 -2.26 7.53
C ASP A 48 17.11 -0.99 7.11
N GLN A 49 17.41 -0.46 5.92
CA GLN A 49 16.71 0.69 5.37
C GLN A 49 15.21 0.41 5.23
N ARG A 50 14.85 -0.78 4.73
CA ARG A 50 13.44 -1.19 4.60
C ARG A 50 12.76 -1.32 5.95
N ARG A 51 13.43 -1.91 6.95
CA ARG A 51 12.89 -2.04 8.32
C ARG A 51 12.64 -0.66 8.94
N GLN A 52 13.57 0.27 8.77
CA GLN A 52 13.40 1.64 9.26
C GLN A 52 12.19 2.34 8.60
N ASN A 53 12.04 2.21 7.29
CA ASN A 53 10.92 2.81 6.56
C ASN A 53 9.58 2.20 6.96
N VAL A 54 9.50 0.88 7.09
CA VAL A 54 8.30 0.19 7.57
C VAL A 54 7.95 0.62 9.00
N GLY A 55 8.96 0.75 9.88
CA GLY A 55 8.76 1.23 11.25
C GLY A 55 8.16 2.64 11.30
N LYS A 56 8.67 3.58 10.49
CA LYS A 56 8.12 4.94 10.38
C LYS A 56 6.67 4.94 9.89
N ASN A 57 6.40 4.23 8.80
CA ASN A 57 5.05 4.13 8.25
C ASN A 57 4.07 3.52 9.27
N ASN A 58 4.50 2.51 10.03
CA ASN A 58 3.67 1.88 11.04
C ASN A 58 3.36 2.83 12.21
N GLN A 59 4.33 3.67 12.60
CA GLN A 59 4.11 4.69 13.63
C GLN A 59 3.10 5.74 13.14
N GLU A 60 3.27 6.24 11.91
CA GLU A 60 2.33 7.20 11.32
C GLU A 60 0.91 6.62 11.22
N LEU A 61 0.79 5.35 10.81
CA LEU A 61 -0.51 4.65 10.78
C LEU A 61 -1.12 4.54 12.18
N ALA A 62 -0.35 4.17 13.19
CA ALA A 62 -0.82 4.07 14.56
C ALA A 62 -1.34 5.42 15.10
N ASP A 63 -0.64 6.51 14.78
CA ASP A 63 -1.04 7.87 15.17
C ASP A 63 -2.35 8.29 14.47
N ILE A 64 -2.48 7.96 13.19
CA ILE A 64 -3.71 8.21 12.41
C ILE A 64 -4.88 7.41 12.97
N GLU A 65 -4.68 6.11 13.24
CA GLU A 65 -5.71 5.23 13.81
C GLU A 65 -6.15 5.71 15.20
N ALA A 66 -5.22 6.16 16.04
CA ALA A 66 -5.53 6.71 17.35
C ALA A 66 -6.40 7.97 17.23
N ARG A 67 -6.06 8.87 16.30
CA ARG A 67 -6.84 10.08 16.04
C ARG A 67 -8.23 9.78 15.50
N ILE A 68 -8.37 8.81 14.60
CA ILE A 68 -9.67 8.38 14.09
C ILE A 68 -10.52 7.82 15.23
N ARG A 69 -9.96 6.96 16.08
CA ARG A 69 -10.66 6.38 17.23
C ARG A 69 -11.15 7.47 18.19
N GLU A 70 -10.32 8.47 18.49
CA GLU A 70 -10.72 9.58 19.33
C GLU A 70 -11.92 10.36 18.75
N MET A 71 -11.88 10.64 17.44
CA MET A 71 -12.97 11.33 16.75
C MET A 71 -14.25 10.50 16.71
N GLU A 72 -14.14 9.19 16.48
CA GLU A 72 -15.27 8.26 16.53
C GLU A 72 -15.90 8.22 17.92
N ASP A 73 -15.10 8.16 18.98
CA ASP A 73 -15.60 8.17 20.35
C ASP A 73 -16.31 9.48 20.70
N ARG A 74 -15.78 10.62 20.24
CA ARG A 74 -16.44 11.93 20.38
C ARG A 74 -17.78 11.93 19.65
N LEU A 75 -17.83 11.46 18.41
CA LEU A 75 -19.06 11.41 17.62
C LEU A 75 -20.09 10.48 18.26
N ARG A 76 -19.68 9.30 18.75
CA ARG A 76 -20.55 8.36 19.46
C ARG A 76 -21.16 8.99 20.71
N ARG A 77 -20.36 9.69 21.53
CA ARG A 77 -20.86 10.43 22.69
C ARG A 77 -21.85 11.53 22.30
N SER A 78 -21.54 12.31 21.27
CA SER A 78 -22.44 13.36 20.76
C SER A 78 -23.75 12.79 20.21
N GLN A 79 -23.71 11.67 19.48
CA GLN A 79 -24.92 11.00 18.99
C GLN A 79 -25.75 10.43 20.15
N GLN A 80 -25.11 9.82 21.15
CA GLN A 80 -25.80 9.32 22.34
C GLN A 80 -26.51 10.45 23.10
N GLN A 81 -25.82 11.58 23.30
CA GLN A 81 -26.37 12.78 23.92
C GLN A 81 -27.56 13.34 23.11
N ASN A 82 -27.42 13.42 21.78
CA ASN A 82 -28.45 13.97 20.89
C ASN A 82 -29.70 13.07 20.85
N ARG A 83 -29.53 11.74 20.78
CA ARG A 83 -30.65 10.79 20.87
C ARG A 83 -31.36 10.86 22.24
N ALA A 84 -30.63 11.04 23.33
CA ALA A 84 -31.22 11.21 24.65
C ALA A 84 -32.05 12.52 24.73
N SER A 85 -31.57 13.63 24.14
CA SER A 85 -32.32 14.90 24.11
C SER A 85 -33.55 14.88 23.20
N LEU A 86 -33.60 14.04 22.17
CA LEU A 86 -34.78 13.90 21.30
C LEU A 86 -35.88 13.02 21.91
N GLN A 87 -35.56 12.19 22.91
CA GLN A 87 -36.55 11.37 23.62
C GLN A 87 -37.26 12.12 24.75
N SER A 88 -36.83 13.34 25.12
CA SER A 88 -37.46 14.15 26.18
C SER A 88 -38.45 15.20 25.67
N LEU A 89 -38.80 15.22 24.38
CA LEU A 89 -39.84 16.12 23.86
C LEU A 89 -41.22 15.47 24.03
N PRO A 90 -42.16 16.06 24.80
CA PRO A 90 -43.51 15.53 24.90
C PRO A 90 -44.21 15.67 23.55
N VAL A 91 -44.51 14.52 22.92
CA VAL A 91 -45.28 14.44 21.68
C VAL A 91 -46.70 14.95 21.95
N SER A 92 -46.98 16.19 21.57
CA SER A 92 -48.33 16.75 21.58
C SER A 92 -48.99 16.33 20.27
N THR A 93 -49.98 15.44 20.35
CA THR A 93 -50.76 14.94 19.21
C THR A 93 -51.57 16.07 18.57
N PRO A 94 -51.46 16.34 17.26
CA PRO A 94 -52.41 17.21 16.59
C PRO A 94 -53.72 16.45 16.34
N GLN A 95 -54.75 16.86 17.06
CA GLN A 95 -56.13 16.39 16.95
C GLN A 95 -56.68 16.75 15.56
N LYS A 96 -56.73 15.75 14.66
CA LYS A 96 -57.24 15.88 13.28
C LYS A 96 -58.77 15.96 13.29
N ARG A 97 -59.32 17.18 13.21
CA ARG A 97 -60.74 17.40 12.91
C ARG A 97 -61.00 16.97 11.46
N ALA A 98 -61.98 16.10 11.29
CA ALA A 98 -62.53 15.69 10.01
C ALA A 98 -63.37 16.82 9.39
N ASP A 99 -63.58 16.67 8.08
CA ASP A 99 -64.59 17.31 7.21
C ASP A 99 -64.24 18.64 6.49
N ALA A 100 -63.78 18.50 5.24
CA ALA A 100 -64.31 19.21 4.06
C ALA A 100 -63.71 18.62 2.76
N GLN A 101 -64.58 18.44 1.76
CA GLN A 101 -64.48 17.62 0.54
C GLN A 101 -63.32 17.86 -0.46
N PRO A 102 -63.09 16.89 -1.38
CA PRO A 102 -62.06 16.94 -2.41
C PRO A 102 -62.54 17.60 -3.71
N GLN A 103 -61.73 18.49 -4.28
CA GLN A 103 -61.84 18.87 -5.70
C GLN A 103 -60.49 18.64 -6.39
N ALA A 104 -60.48 17.66 -7.30
CA ALA A 104 -59.52 17.59 -8.40
C ALA A 104 -60.11 18.35 -9.60
N PRO A 105 -59.27 18.96 -10.44
CA PRO A 105 -59.09 18.35 -11.75
C PRO A 105 -57.61 18.12 -12.12
N ALA A 106 -57.42 17.09 -12.94
CA ALA A 106 -56.19 16.43 -13.38
C ALA A 106 -55.36 17.25 -14.42
N PRO A 107 -54.46 16.63 -15.20
CA PRO A 107 -53.17 16.05 -14.83
C PRO A 107 -52.02 16.70 -15.63
N ARG A 108 -50.82 16.84 -15.06
CA ARG A 108 -49.60 16.90 -15.87
C ARG A 108 -48.57 16.00 -15.24
N ASP A 109 -48.37 14.87 -15.91
CA ASP A 109 -47.38 13.87 -15.55
C ASP A 109 -45.93 14.36 -15.76
N PRO A 110 -44.98 13.69 -15.10
CA PRO A 110 -43.67 14.20 -14.75
C PRO A 110 -42.59 13.75 -15.75
N ALA A 111 -41.55 14.56 -15.89
CA ALA A 111 -40.27 14.10 -16.43
C ALA A 111 -39.16 14.42 -15.43
N VAL A 112 -38.80 13.39 -14.68
CA VAL A 112 -37.48 13.18 -14.07
C VAL A 112 -36.37 13.49 -15.09
N CYS A 113 -35.29 14.13 -14.63
CA CYS A 113 -33.88 13.85 -14.95
C CYS A 113 -33.02 15.00 -14.38
N HIS A 114 -32.52 14.93 -13.15
CA HIS A 114 -31.14 14.49 -12.87
C HIS A 114 -30.18 14.78 -14.05
N ARG A 115 -29.71 16.02 -14.17
CA ARG A 115 -28.51 16.34 -14.96
C ARG A 115 -27.37 16.71 -14.02
N HIS A 116 -26.57 15.72 -13.70
CA HIS A 116 -25.21 15.92 -13.23
C HIS A 116 -24.40 16.50 -14.41
N PRO A 117 -23.61 17.57 -14.22
CA PRO A 117 -22.67 18.02 -15.24
C PRO A 117 -21.53 17.00 -15.35
N ALA A 118 -21.32 16.47 -16.55
CA ALA A 118 -20.17 15.61 -16.85
C ALA A 118 -18.89 16.45 -16.92
N PRO A 119 -17.77 16.05 -16.29
CA PRO A 119 -16.46 16.57 -16.65
C PRO A 119 -15.91 15.85 -17.89
N ALA A 120 -15.33 16.64 -18.79
CA ALA A 120 -14.85 16.27 -20.11
C ALA A 120 -13.75 15.20 -20.09
N ARG A 121 -13.83 14.27 -21.05
CA ARG A 121 -12.81 13.27 -21.36
C ARG A 121 -11.66 13.95 -22.12
N VAL A 122 -10.53 14.17 -21.47
CA VAL A 122 -9.27 14.55 -22.15
C VAL A 122 -8.78 13.35 -22.95
N SER A 123 -8.85 13.44 -24.28
CA SER A 123 -8.15 12.51 -25.18
C SER A 123 -6.69 12.94 -25.24
N ALA A 124 -5.80 12.22 -24.55
CA ALA A 124 -4.37 12.30 -24.79
C ALA A 124 -4.02 11.31 -25.93
N SER A 125 -3.71 11.86 -27.10
CA SER A 125 -3.15 11.14 -28.23
C SER A 125 -1.75 10.66 -27.91
N ILE A 126 -1.48 9.36 -28.02
CA ILE A 126 -0.14 8.79 -27.97
C ILE A 126 0.41 8.73 -29.41
N PRO A 127 1.55 9.35 -29.75
CA PRO A 127 2.20 9.11 -31.03
C PRO A 127 2.91 7.75 -31.02
N PHE A 128 2.56 6.93 -32.00
CA PHE A 128 3.14 5.63 -32.31
C PHE A 128 4.54 5.81 -32.91
N LEU A 129 5.59 5.37 -32.19
CA LEU A 129 6.97 5.38 -32.69
C LEU A 129 7.20 4.10 -33.49
N SER A 130 7.48 4.23 -34.79
CA SER A 130 7.81 3.13 -35.69
C SER A 130 9.32 2.85 -35.65
N PRO A 131 9.78 1.58 -35.72
CA PRO A 131 11.19 1.25 -35.80
C PRO A 131 11.70 1.34 -37.25
N SER A 132 12.98 1.69 -37.43
CA SER A 132 13.78 1.47 -38.64
C SER A 132 15.11 0.86 -38.23
#